data_AF-A0A662ING3-F1
#
_entry.id   AF-A0A662ING3-F1
#
_cell.length_a   1.000
_cell.length_b   1.000
_cell.length_c   1.000
_cell.angle_alpha   90.00
_cell.angle_beta   90.00
_cell.angle_gamma   90.00
#
_symmetry.space_group_name_H-M   'P 1'
#
loop_
_entity.id
_entity.type
_entity.pdbx_description
1 polymer ?
#
loop_
_entity_poly.entity_id
_entity_poly.type
_entity_poly.pdbx_seq_one_letter_code
_entity_poly.pdbx_strand_id
1 'polypeptide(L)'
;MSSGSQGESLQDQIYIRKRIYLKHKEQYINNLTALQYAVFAQPQRNRHRVALRFIKNKGVLKPMKRLDAHNYKRRIELFFEKLNKDNSIPEGDKKILKKYSDYLISEGITFGRVGKYLSDLKRASKLLGKPFRKADEQDIRRIVSVFERNEKYSPWSKRDFKLSLRKFYTWLRGTKEYPPEVAWMKVYTKIRNARTPEDMLTEEDVRKLIDFAYKVQERAFISTLYESGCRIGEIIYLKINQVKFDDYGAQLFVNGKTGFRRVRVVASVPYLLEWINKHPFRDDRDAFLWINDRLKPFGYSGITQMLYRVARRAGIRKRVNPHNFRHSRATYLANFLTEAQMKEFFGWTQDSKMAAVYVHLSGRDVDNALLKVYGVENKNEKKESILKPRDCPRCKQINQATNKFCSRCGFPLDEKSRAEIIRKTIERKEADRIMDKLIEDDEFREMLVRKAMLLGMGKK
;
A
#
# COMPACT_ATOMS: atom_id res chain seq x y z
N MET A 1 50.58 -1.92 -32.26
CA MET A 1 50.17 -1.95 -33.69
C MET A 1 49.48 -3.28 -33.92
N SER A 2 48.25 -3.42 -34.42
CA SER A 2 47.38 -2.51 -35.16
C SER A 2 45.92 -2.92 -34.95
N SER A 3 45.09 -1.89 -34.87
CA SER A 3 43.64 -1.86 -34.80
C SER A 3 42.93 -2.55 -35.98
N GLY A 4 41.89 -3.33 -35.69
CA GLY A 4 40.86 -3.71 -36.65
C GLY A 4 39.50 -3.23 -36.16
N SER A 5 39.13 -1.99 -36.50
CA SER A 5 37.76 -1.48 -36.32
C SER A 5 36.92 -1.86 -37.54
N GLN A 6 35.98 -2.78 -37.39
CA GLN A 6 34.90 -2.96 -38.37
C GLN A 6 33.87 -1.84 -38.16
N GLY A 7 33.85 -0.87 -39.07
CA GLY A 7 32.80 0.13 -39.15
C GLY A 7 31.58 -0.43 -39.89
N GLU A 8 30.39 -0.32 -39.31
CA GLU A 8 29.12 -0.63 -39.96
C GLU A 8 28.97 0.15 -41.27
N SER A 9 28.47 -0.51 -42.32
CA SER A 9 28.36 0.09 -43.65
C SER A 9 27.42 1.30 -43.63
N LEU A 10 27.74 2.31 -44.44
CA LEU A 10 26.93 3.53 -44.56
C LEU A 10 25.47 3.24 -44.96
N GLN A 11 25.22 2.15 -45.68
CA GLN A 11 23.88 1.70 -46.06
C GLN A 11 23.07 1.21 -44.85
N ASP A 12 23.68 0.51 -43.90
CA ASP A 12 23.03 0.06 -42.67
C ASP A 12 22.63 1.23 -41.77
N GLN A 13 23.50 2.24 -41.68
CA GLN A 13 23.21 3.47 -40.92
C GLN A 13 22.05 4.26 -41.53
N ILE A 14 21.96 4.33 -42.87
CA ILE A 14 20.86 5.00 -43.57
C ILE A 14 19.54 4.23 -43.37
N TYR A 15 19.57 2.90 -43.46
CA TYR A 15 18.39 2.05 -43.26
C TYR A 15 17.83 2.18 -41.83
N ILE A 16 18.69 2.13 -40.82
CA ILE A 16 18.30 2.31 -39.41
C ILE A 16 17.70 3.70 -39.17
N ARG A 17 18.33 4.77 -39.70
CA ARG A 17 17.80 6.13 -39.56
C ARG A 17 16.43 6.30 -40.24
N LYS A 18 16.23 5.70 -41.42
CA LYS A 18 14.94 5.76 -42.14
C LYS A 18 13.85 5.02 -41.36
N ARG A 19 14.16 3.86 -40.75
CA ARG A 19 13.22 3.11 -39.90
C ARG A 19 12.84 3.86 -38.62
N ILE A 20 13.82 4.48 -37.98
CA ILE A 20 13.61 5.32 -36.79
C ILE A 20 12.72 6.52 -37.15
N TYR A 21 13.00 7.21 -38.27
CA TYR A 21 12.21 8.34 -38.74
C TYR A 21 10.76 7.94 -39.03
N LEU A 22 10.53 6.83 -39.74
CA LEU A 22 9.18 6.34 -40.06
C LEU A 22 8.40 5.94 -38.80
N LYS A 23 9.05 5.29 -37.82
CA LYS A 23 8.43 4.93 -36.54
C LYS A 23 8.08 6.16 -35.70
N HIS A 24 8.93 7.19 -35.70
CA HIS A 24 8.61 8.46 -35.06
C HIS A 24 7.50 9.22 -35.79
N LYS A 25 7.43 9.14 -37.11
CA LYS A 25 6.37 9.75 -37.93
C LYS A 25 5.01 9.08 -37.68
N GLU A 26 4.94 7.75 -37.66
CA GLU A 26 3.72 7.02 -37.27
C GLU A 26 3.28 7.33 -35.84
N GLN A 27 4.22 7.36 -34.88
CA GLN A 27 3.91 7.71 -33.50
C GLN A 27 3.39 9.16 -33.38
N TYR A 28 3.92 10.08 -34.19
CA TYR A 28 3.47 11.47 -34.22
C TYR A 28 2.07 11.62 -34.84
N ILE A 29 1.80 10.91 -35.94
CA ILE A 29 0.49 10.89 -36.61
C ILE A 29 -0.56 10.24 -35.69
N ASN A 30 -0.25 9.13 -35.04
CA ASN A 30 -1.14 8.46 -34.08
C ASN A 30 -1.44 9.32 -32.84
N ASN A 31 -0.47 10.11 -32.39
CA ASN A 31 -0.69 11.07 -31.31
C ASN A 31 -1.56 12.26 -31.73
N LEU A 32 -1.49 12.68 -33.00
CA LEU A 32 -2.33 13.74 -33.56
C LEU A 32 -3.79 13.30 -33.74
N THR A 33 -4.02 12.09 -34.26
CA THR A 33 -5.37 11.51 -34.36
C THR A 33 -5.96 11.25 -32.97
N ALA A 34 -5.19 10.71 -32.02
CA ALA A 34 -5.65 10.55 -30.64
C ALA A 34 -6.01 11.90 -29.97
N LEU A 35 -5.26 12.96 -30.25
CA LEU A 35 -5.57 14.31 -29.77
C LEU A 35 -6.85 14.87 -30.39
N GLN A 36 -7.05 14.70 -31.70
CA GLN A 36 -8.27 15.13 -32.37
C GLN A 36 -9.49 14.41 -31.78
N TYR A 37 -9.44 13.07 -31.66
CA TYR A 37 -10.51 12.30 -31.03
C TYR A 37 -10.77 12.70 -29.57
N ALA A 38 -9.72 12.90 -28.76
CA ALA A 38 -9.85 13.30 -27.37
C ALA A 38 -10.41 14.73 -27.20
N VAL A 39 -10.16 15.63 -28.14
CA VAL A 39 -10.73 16.99 -28.13
C VAL A 39 -12.19 16.98 -28.61
N PHE A 40 -12.53 16.20 -29.63
CA PHE A 40 -13.90 16.14 -30.14
C PHE A 40 -14.87 15.39 -29.22
N ALA A 41 -14.41 14.41 -28.44
CA ALA A 41 -15.22 13.67 -27.47
C ALA A 41 -15.57 14.43 -26.18
N GLN A 42 -15.08 15.67 -26.01
CA GLN A 42 -15.36 16.49 -24.82
C GLN A 42 -16.45 17.54 -25.10
N PRO A 43 -17.27 17.90 -24.08
CA PRO A 43 -18.17 19.04 -24.17
C PRO A 43 -17.43 20.32 -24.56
N GLN A 44 -18.03 21.17 -25.41
CA GLN A 44 -17.42 22.38 -26.00
C GLN A 44 -16.59 23.21 -25.01
N ARG A 45 -17.07 23.35 -23.77
CA ARG A 45 -16.43 24.15 -22.70
C ARG A 45 -15.08 23.63 -22.21
N ASN A 46 -14.73 22.36 -22.47
CA ASN A 46 -13.51 21.71 -21.96
C ASN A 46 -12.43 21.45 -23.04
N ARG A 47 -12.78 21.62 -24.33
CA ARG A 47 -11.89 21.32 -25.46
C ARG A 47 -10.57 22.09 -25.42
N HIS A 48 -10.64 23.38 -25.09
CA HIS A 48 -9.47 24.27 -25.04
C HIS A 48 -8.48 23.87 -23.93
N ARG A 49 -8.99 23.40 -22.77
CA ARG A 49 -8.17 22.99 -21.63
C ARG A 49 -7.41 21.68 -21.88
N VAL A 50 -8.03 20.75 -22.60
CA VAL A 50 -7.43 19.47 -23.00
C VAL A 50 -6.35 19.69 -24.06
N ALA A 51 -6.64 20.52 -25.07
CA ALA A 51 -5.68 20.88 -26.12
C ALA A 51 -4.41 21.55 -25.54
N LEU A 52 -4.57 22.52 -24.63
CA LEU A 52 -3.45 23.20 -23.97
C LEU A 52 -2.59 22.25 -23.13
N ARG A 53 -3.18 21.22 -22.52
CA ARG A 53 -2.46 20.24 -21.69
C ARG A 53 -1.66 19.25 -22.54
N PHE A 54 -2.16 18.91 -23.73
CA PHE A 54 -1.47 18.03 -24.67
C PHE A 54 -0.29 18.73 -25.35
N ILE A 55 -0.48 19.99 -25.78
CA ILE A 55 0.59 20.83 -26.34
C ILE A 55 1.74 21.00 -25.33
N LYS A 56 1.43 21.18 -24.04
CA LYS A 56 2.44 21.29 -22.97
C LYS A 56 3.25 20.01 -22.72
N ASN A 57 2.75 18.83 -23.09
CA ASN A 57 3.35 17.55 -22.71
C ASN A 57 4.03 16.77 -23.85
N LYS A 58 4.10 17.32 -25.08
CA LYS A 58 4.84 16.78 -26.25
C LYS A 58 5.03 15.25 -26.26
N GLY A 59 3.93 14.47 -26.31
CA GLY A 59 3.86 13.10 -26.87
C GLY A 59 4.89 12.04 -26.46
N VAL A 60 5.72 12.26 -25.43
CA VAL A 60 6.71 11.33 -24.94
C VAL A 60 6.26 10.87 -23.57
N LEU A 61 5.99 9.57 -23.41
CA LEU A 61 5.89 8.91 -22.12
C LEU A 61 7.22 9.10 -21.38
N LYS A 62 7.36 10.23 -20.68
CA LYS A 62 8.49 10.44 -19.77
C LYS A 62 8.37 9.38 -18.67
N PRO A 63 9.45 8.65 -18.34
CA PRO A 63 9.44 7.80 -17.16
C PRO A 63 9.00 8.65 -15.97
N MET A 64 7.96 8.20 -15.28
CA MET A 64 7.33 8.95 -14.21
C MET A 64 8.41 9.26 -13.16
N LYS A 65 8.65 10.55 -12.86
CA LYS A 65 9.44 10.93 -11.68
C LYS A 65 8.83 10.17 -10.51
N ARG A 66 9.62 9.33 -9.82
CA ARG A 66 9.17 8.62 -8.61
C ARG A 66 8.54 9.66 -7.67
N LEU A 67 7.23 9.60 -7.50
CA LEU A 67 6.54 10.46 -6.55
C LEU A 67 6.94 10.00 -5.17
N ASP A 68 7.65 10.87 -4.46
CA ASP A 68 8.15 10.57 -3.14
C ASP A 68 6.99 10.58 -2.14
N ALA A 69 6.49 9.39 -1.79
CA ALA A 69 5.38 9.19 -0.85
C ALA A 69 5.59 9.86 0.51
N HIS A 70 6.84 10.08 0.87
CA HIS A 70 7.23 10.70 2.13
C HIS A 70 7.75 12.13 1.96
N ASN A 71 7.90 12.62 0.72
CA ASN A 71 8.40 13.94 0.38
C ASN A 71 9.74 14.27 1.08
N TYR A 72 10.69 13.32 1.06
CA TYR A 72 11.98 13.38 1.73
C TYR A 72 12.81 14.60 1.33
N LYS A 73 12.79 15.01 0.05
CA LYS A 73 13.49 16.23 -0.38
C LYS A 73 12.99 17.46 0.38
N ARG A 74 11.68 17.69 0.37
CA ARG A 74 11.07 18.79 1.13
C ARG A 74 11.32 18.68 2.63
N ARG A 75 11.36 17.47 3.19
CA ARG A 75 11.69 17.27 4.61
C ARG A 75 13.12 17.67 4.95
N ILE A 76 14.08 17.45 4.05
CA ILE A 76 15.46 17.91 4.24
C ILE A 76 15.54 19.44 4.19
N GLU A 77 14.85 20.08 3.24
CA GLU A 77 14.75 21.54 3.18
C GLU A 77 14.19 22.11 4.49
N LEU A 78 13.03 21.60 4.94
CA LEU A 78 12.41 22.00 6.20
C LEU A 78 13.28 21.67 7.43
N PHE A 79 14.09 20.62 7.37
CA PHE A 79 15.05 20.30 8.42
C PHE A 79 16.10 21.41 8.54
N PHE A 80 16.66 21.88 7.43
CA PHE A 80 17.65 22.96 7.44
C PHE A 80 17.04 24.31 7.84
N GLU A 81 15.81 24.62 7.38
CA GLU A 81 15.08 25.81 7.85
C GLU A 81 14.95 25.81 9.39
N LYS A 82 14.60 24.66 9.97
CA LYS A 82 14.51 24.48 11.43
C LYS A 82 15.86 24.43 12.13
N LEU A 83 16.89 23.88 11.48
CA LEU A 83 18.25 23.80 12.03
C LEU A 83 18.86 25.19 12.17
N ASN A 84 18.68 26.04 11.16
CA ASN A 84 19.24 27.39 11.14
C ASN A 84 18.68 28.25 12.28
N LYS A 85 17.40 28.08 12.62
CA LYS A 85 16.71 28.75 13.73
C LYS A 85 16.99 28.15 15.11
N ASP A 86 17.73 27.04 15.20
CA ASP A 86 17.95 26.32 16.46
C ASP A 86 19.24 26.81 17.13
N ASN A 87 19.09 27.66 18.15
CA ASN A 87 20.21 28.28 18.87
C ASN A 87 20.98 27.28 19.77
N SER A 88 20.42 26.09 20.03
CA SER A 88 21.10 25.05 20.80
C SER A 88 22.19 24.30 20.01
N ILE A 89 22.35 24.60 18.71
CA ILE A 89 23.32 23.97 17.83
C ILE A 89 24.41 24.99 17.47
N PRO A 90 25.70 24.68 17.69
CA PRO A 90 26.79 25.55 17.27
C PRO A 90 26.74 25.89 15.77
N GLU A 91 27.00 27.14 15.40
CA GLU A 91 26.92 27.59 13.99
C GLU A 91 27.87 26.82 13.06
N GLY A 92 29.06 26.47 13.57
CA GLY A 92 30.01 25.61 12.86
C GLY A 92 29.43 24.22 12.56
N ASP A 93 28.66 23.64 13.47
CA ASP A 93 28.04 22.33 13.29
C ASP A 93 26.91 22.40 12.25
N LYS A 94 26.13 23.49 12.21
CA LYS A 94 25.09 23.68 11.18
C LYS A 94 25.71 23.64 9.77
N LYS A 95 26.84 24.34 9.58
CA LYS A 95 27.60 24.33 8.32
C LYS A 95 28.16 22.94 7.99
N ILE A 96 28.68 22.23 8.99
CA ILE A 96 29.19 20.85 8.82
C ILE A 96 28.07 19.90 8.40
N LEU A 97 26.90 19.96 9.04
CA LEU A 97 25.75 19.13 8.71
C LEU A 97 25.24 19.37 7.29
N LYS A 98 25.29 20.61 6.81
CA LYS A 98 24.98 20.95 5.41
C LYS A 98 25.97 20.30 4.45
N LYS A 99 27.28 20.49 4.68
CA LYS A 99 28.35 19.83 3.89
C LYS A 99 28.21 18.31 3.88
N TYR A 100 27.88 17.70 5.02
CA TYR A 100 27.67 16.26 5.11
C TYR A 100 26.45 15.80 4.32
N SER A 101 25.35 16.57 4.34
CA SER A 101 24.18 16.29 3.51
C SER A 101 24.53 16.27 2.03
N ASP A 102 25.26 17.28 1.57
CA ASP A 102 25.67 17.39 0.17
C ASP A 102 26.58 16.22 -0.25
N TYR A 103 27.54 15.87 0.61
CA TYR A 103 28.38 14.68 0.44
C TYR A 103 27.57 13.37 0.34
N LEU A 104 26.62 13.15 1.27
CA LEU A 104 25.80 11.94 1.21
C LEU A 104 24.97 11.86 -0.08
N ILE A 105 24.46 13.01 -0.54
CA ILE A 105 23.70 13.08 -1.79
C ILE A 105 24.61 12.81 -3.00
N SER A 106 25.85 13.32 -3.01
CA SER A 106 26.81 13.04 -4.09
C SER A 106 27.22 11.57 -4.15
N GLU A 107 27.28 10.89 -3.00
CA GLU A 107 27.51 9.44 -2.88
C GLU A 107 26.28 8.60 -3.29
N GLY A 108 25.20 9.22 -3.76
CA GLY A 108 23.98 8.53 -4.18
C GLY A 108 23.12 8.00 -3.03
N ILE A 109 23.36 8.44 -1.79
CA ILE A 109 22.54 8.04 -0.64
C ILE A 109 21.14 8.65 -0.78
N THR A 110 20.11 7.82 -0.58
CA THR A 110 18.72 8.26 -0.73
C THR A 110 18.36 9.35 0.29
N PHE A 111 17.57 10.35 -0.13
CA PHE A 111 17.12 11.44 0.73
C PHE A 111 16.51 10.97 2.06
N GLY A 112 15.78 9.85 2.07
CA GLY A 112 15.25 9.29 3.31
C GLY A 112 16.34 8.87 4.31
N ARG A 113 17.45 8.29 3.83
CA ARG A 113 18.59 7.92 4.68
C ARG A 113 19.41 9.14 5.07
N VAL A 114 19.57 10.13 4.18
CA VAL A 114 20.19 11.43 4.50
C VAL A 114 19.44 12.11 5.65
N GLY A 115 18.12 12.27 5.53
CA GLY A 115 17.31 12.89 6.58
C GLY A 115 17.37 12.16 7.92
N LYS A 116 17.48 10.82 7.89
CA LYS A 116 17.72 10.00 9.09
C LYS A 116 19.06 10.36 9.75
N TYR A 117 20.15 10.36 8.98
CA TYR A 117 21.49 10.71 9.48
C TYR A 117 21.51 12.13 10.04
N LEU A 118 20.96 13.11 9.34
CA LEU A 118 20.89 14.50 9.80
C LEU A 118 20.09 14.63 11.11
N SER A 119 18.97 13.90 11.24
CA SER A 119 18.17 13.92 12.46
C SER A 119 18.91 13.33 13.66
N ASP A 120 19.63 12.24 13.45
CA ASP A 120 20.45 11.60 14.49
C ASP A 120 21.60 12.52 14.90
N LEU A 121 22.30 13.11 13.94
CA LEU A 121 23.42 14.03 14.21
C LEU A 121 22.97 15.33 14.86
N LYS A 122 21.81 15.88 14.49
CA LYS A 122 21.24 17.05 15.20
C LYS A 122 21.05 16.75 16.68
N ARG A 123 20.54 15.55 17.02
CA ARG A 123 20.39 15.14 18.44
C ARG A 123 21.75 14.96 19.11
N ALA A 124 22.73 14.39 18.40
CA ALA A 124 24.08 14.24 18.91
C ALA A 124 24.73 15.60 19.23
N SER A 125 24.63 16.58 18.32
CA SER A 125 25.16 17.95 18.55
C SER A 125 24.54 18.61 19.79
N LYS A 126 23.22 18.49 19.98
CA LYS A 126 22.56 19.01 21.20
C LYS A 126 23.11 18.41 22.48
N LEU A 127 23.37 17.10 22.50
CA LEU A 127 23.88 16.39 23.68
C LEU A 127 25.38 16.62 23.90
N LEU A 128 26.12 16.86 22.81
CA LEU A 128 27.55 17.12 22.84
C LEU A 128 27.85 18.45 23.53
N GLY A 129 27.08 19.50 23.24
CA GLY A 129 27.25 20.83 23.85
C GLY A 129 28.52 21.57 23.41
N LYS A 130 29.32 20.97 22.51
CA LYS A 130 30.51 21.57 21.89
C LYS A 130 30.57 21.19 20.40
N PRO A 131 31.37 21.89 19.57
CA PRO A 131 31.47 21.58 18.14
C PRO A 131 31.96 20.17 17.87
N PHE A 132 31.43 19.51 16.84
CA PHE A 132 31.78 18.12 16.49
C PHE A 132 33.29 17.88 16.32
N ARG A 133 34.01 18.86 15.79
CA ARG A 133 35.47 18.79 15.56
C ARG A 133 36.29 18.69 16.86
N LYS A 134 35.74 19.20 17.97
CA LYS A 134 36.36 19.21 19.31
C LYS A 134 35.88 18.05 20.19
N ALA A 135 35.07 17.14 19.65
CA ALA A 135 34.66 15.95 20.37
C ALA A 135 35.80 14.92 20.41
N ASP A 136 35.94 14.26 21.55
CA ASP A 136 36.81 13.11 21.76
C ASP A 136 35.98 11.82 21.96
N GLU A 137 36.67 10.71 22.25
CA GLU A 137 36.04 9.43 22.52
C GLU A 137 35.09 9.47 23.73
N GLN A 138 35.47 10.15 24.81
CA GLN A 138 34.68 10.18 26.05
C GLN A 138 33.36 10.92 25.84
N ASP A 139 33.36 11.99 25.05
CA ASP A 139 32.14 12.68 24.67
C ASP A 139 31.16 11.78 23.92
N ILE A 140 31.66 11.06 22.92
CA ILE A 140 30.82 10.19 22.10
C ILE A 140 30.30 9.01 22.94
N ARG A 141 31.12 8.47 23.84
CA ARG A 141 30.68 7.47 24.83
C ARG A 141 29.55 7.99 25.70
N ARG A 142 29.64 9.21 26.21
CA ARG A 142 28.59 9.85 27.00
C ARG A 142 27.29 9.96 26.21
N ILE A 143 27.34 10.44 24.96
CA ILE A 143 26.15 10.57 24.11
C ILE A 143 25.52 9.21 23.82
N VAL A 144 26.33 8.21 23.46
CA VAL A 144 25.84 6.85 23.21
C VAL A 144 25.21 6.26 24.47
N SER A 145 25.81 6.46 25.64
CA SER A 145 25.25 6.01 26.92
C SER A 145 23.86 6.60 27.19
N VAL A 146 23.64 7.90 26.93
CA VAL A 146 22.33 8.54 27.05
C VAL A 146 21.30 7.88 26.12
N PHE A 147 21.68 7.56 24.88
CA PHE A 147 20.81 6.86 23.94
C PHE A 147 20.54 5.40 24.33
N GLU A 148 21.53 4.69 24.84
CA GLU A 148 21.40 3.29 25.28
C GLU A 148 20.53 3.16 26.53
N ARG A 149 20.63 4.08 27.48
CA ARG A 149 19.79 4.12 28.69
C ARG A 149 18.35 4.55 28.42
N ASN A 150 18.08 5.19 27.29
CA ASN A 150 16.73 5.65 26.97
C ASN A 150 15.87 4.49 26.44
N GLU A 151 14.92 4.05 27.26
CA GLU A 151 14.01 2.95 26.95
C GLU A 151 12.98 3.28 25.87
N LYS A 152 12.75 4.57 25.57
CA LYS A 152 11.82 4.99 24.51
C LYS A 152 12.36 4.64 23.11
N TYR A 153 13.65 4.41 22.97
CA TYR A 153 14.25 4.02 21.68
C TYR A 153 14.31 2.50 21.52
N SER A 154 13.83 2.03 20.37
CA SER A 154 13.97 0.63 19.99
C SER A 154 15.45 0.26 19.81
N PRO A 155 15.82 -1.04 19.98
CA PRO A 155 17.19 -1.50 19.74
C PRO A 155 17.71 -1.12 18.34
N TRP A 156 16.84 -1.18 17.33
CA TRP A 156 17.15 -0.73 15.96
C TRP A 156 17.43 0.76 15.84
N SER A 157 16.72 1.59 16.60
CA SER A 157 16.96 3.03 16.62
C SER A 157 18.32 3.36 17.26
N LYS A 158 18.67 2.68 18.35
CA LYS A 158 19.98 2.78 19.00
C LYS A 158 21.11 2.34 18.07
N ARG A 159 20.90 1.23 17.34
CA ARG A 159 21.83 0.73 16.30
C ARG A 159 22.03 1.74 15.18
N ASP A 160 20.95 2.25 14.60
CA ASP A 160 21.01 3.24 13.51
C ASP A 160 21.74 4.51 13.95
N PHE A 161 21.48 4.99 15.17
CA PHE A 161 22.16 6.15 15.75
C PHE A 161 23.68 5.94 15.81
N LYS A 162 24.13 4.79 16.31
CA LYS A 162 25.55 4.39 16.33
C LYS A 162 26.17 4.34 14.93
N LEU A 163 25.44 3.82 13.94
CA LEU A 163 25.87 3.83 12.53
C LEU A 163 25.98 5.24 11.95
N SER A 164 25.04 6.13 12.28
CA SER A 164 25.05 7.53 11.86
C SER A 164 26.32 8.24 12.38
N LEU A 165 26.67 8.03 13.65
CA LEU A 165 27.89 8.59 14.25
C LEU A 165 29.16 8.06 13.58
N ARG A 166 29.28 6.73 13.41
CA ARG A 166 30.44 6.11 12.75
C ARG A 166 30.70 6.70 11.37
N LYS A 167 29.68 6.70 10.51
CA LYS A 167 29.79 7.24 9.14
C LYS A 167 30.14 8.73 9.13
N PHE A 168 29.54 9.49 10.04
CA PHE A 168 29.78 10.93 10.12
C PHE A 168 31.20 11.26 10.55
N TYR A 169 31.73 10.63 11.60
CA TYR A 169 33.09 10.90 12.08
C TYR A 169 34.16 10.41 11.12
N THR A 170 33.97 9.26 10.46
CA THR A 170 34.84 8.81 9.36
C THR A 170 34.90 9.86 8.24
N TRP A 171 33.75 10.39 7.80
CA TRP A 171 33.73 11.47 6.82
C TRP A 171 34.36 12.78 7.35
N LEU A 172 34.03 13.18 8.58
CA LEU A 172 34.49 14.43 9.18
C LEU A 172 36.01 14.48 9.33
N ARG A 173 36.64 13.32 9.61
CA ARG A 173 38.09 13.15 9.72
C ARG A 173 38.77 12.81 8.39
N GLY A 174 38.01 12.53 7.33
CA GLY A 174 38.56 12.17 6.02
C GLY A 174 39.33 10.84 6.03
N THR A 175 39.02 9.94 6.96
CA THR A 175 39.70 8.64 7.11
C THR A 175 38.95 7.55 6.36
N LYS A 176 39.64 6.48 5.98
CA LYS A 176 38.99 5.25 5.47
C LYS A 176 38.51 4.36 6.62
N GLU A 177 39.23 4.39 7.73
CA GLU A 177 38.91 3.62 8.94
C GLU A 177 38.11 4.44 9.95
N TYR A 178 37.57 3.77 10.97
CA TYR A 178 36.86 4.44 12.05
C TYR A 178 37.85 5.20 12.95
N PRO A 179 37.69 6.53 13.12
CA PRO A 179 38.59 7.29 13.97
C PRO A 179 38.32 7.00 15.46
N PRO A 180 39.24 7.37 16.37
CA PRO A 180 39.20 7.01 17.80
C PRO A 180 37.85 7.31 18.48
N GLU A 181 37.17 8.39 18.09
CA GLU A 181 35.89 8.79 18.67
C GLU A 181 34.80 7.71 18.54
N VAL A 182 34.88 6.87 17.51
CA VAL A 182 33.84 5.89 17.14
C VAL A 182 34.36 4.47 16.89
N ALA A 183 35.68 4.25 16.89
CA ALA A 183 36.31 2.96 16.63
C ALA A 183 35.82 1.86 17.60
N TRP A 184 35.78 2.17 18.90
CA TRP A 184 35.33 1.28 19.99
C TRP A 184 33.86 0.81 19.87
N MET A 185 33.04 1.50 19.08
CA MET A 185 31.57 1.40 19.14
C MET A 185 31.00 0.14 18.48
N LYS A 186 30.71 -0.92 19.22
CA LYS A 186 30.06 -2.12 18.64
C LYS A 186 28.64 -1.81 18.14
N VAL A 187 28.39 -2.03 16.84
CA VAL A 187 27.08 -1.93 16.21
C VAL A 187 26.45 -3.33 16.11
N TYR A 188 26.14 -3.90 17.27
CA TYR A 188 25.38 -5.15 17.34
C TYR A 188 24.00 -4.89 17.92
N THR A 189 23.02 -5.68 17.49
CA THR A 189 21.68 -5.72 18.07
C THR A 189 21.27 -7.17 18.13
N LYS A 190 20.99 -7.70 19.33
CA LYS A 190 20.28 -8.98 19.45
C LYS A 190 18.93 -8.81 18.76
N ILE A 191 18.75 -9.51 17.64
CA ILE A 191 17.47 -9.54 16.92
C ILE A 191 16.52 -10.36 17.79
N ARG A 192 15.82 -9.72 18.71
CA ARG A 192 14.59 -10.28 19.26
C ARG A 192 13.53 -10.03 18.19
N ASN A 193 13.16 -11.07 17.44
CA ASN A 193 11.99 -11.05 16.56
C ASN A 193 10.73 -10.94 17.44
N ALA A 194 10.46 -9.74 17.94
CA ALA A 194 9.45 -9.44 18.95
C ALA A 194 8.12 -9.05 18.32
N ARG A 195 7.69 -9.74 17.26
CA ARG A 195 6.30 -9.64 16.81
C ARG A 195 5.69 -11.01 16.97
N THR A 196 4.73 -11.07 17.87
CA THR A 196 3.99 -12.29 18.10
C THR A 196 2.83 -12.35 17.09
N PRO A 197 2.28 -13.54 16.80
CA PRO A 197 1.11 -13.68 15.94
C PRO A 197 -0.06 -12.76 16.33
N GLU A 198 -0.19 -12.42 17.62
CA GLU A 198 -1.25 -11.55 18.15
C GLU A 198 -1.13 -10.10 17.65
N ASP A 199 0.08 -9.65 17.29
CA ASP A 199 0.30 -8.33 16.71
C ASP A 199 -0.17 -8.23 15.25
N MET A 200 -0.35 -9.37 14.58
CA MET A 200 -0.68 -9.47 13.16
C MET A 200 -2.19 -9.46 12.93
N LEU A 201 -2.61 -8.79 11.86
CA LEU A 201 -3.99 -8.85 11.36
C LEU A 201 -4.31 -10.25 10.82
N THR A 202 -5.42 -10.84 11.28
CA THR A 202 -5.99 -12.04 10.67
C THR A 202 -6.89 -11.67 9.48
N GLU A 203 -7.35 -12.66 8.71
CA GLU A 203 -8.33 -12.39 7.66
C GLU A 203 -9.65 -11.86 8.25
N GLU A 204 -10.04 -12.28 9.45
CA GLU A 204 -11.22 -11.76 10.15
C GLU A 204 -11.04 -10.29 10.54
N ASP A 205 -9.84 -9.89 10.98
CA ASP A 205 -9.53 -8.48 11.24
C ASP A 205 -9.69 -7.65 9.96
N VAL A 206 -9.16 -8.16 8.83
CA VAL A 206 -9.27 -7.48 7.53
C VAL A 206 -10.73 -7.41 7.07
N ARG A 207 -11.50 -8.49 7.23
CA ARG A 207 -12.93 -8.52 6.93
C ARG A 207 -13.68 -7.46 7.75
N LYS A 208 -13.43 -7.40 9.06
CA LYS A 208 -14.01 -6.36 9.94
C LYS A 208 -13.61 -4.95 9.49
N LEU A 209 -12.35 -4.73 9.09
CA LEU A 209 -11.95 -3.42 8.56
C LEU A 209 -12.72 -3.03 7.29
N ILE A 210 -13.00 -3.99 6.41
CA ILE A 210 -13.81 -3.77 5.20
C ILE A 210 -15.27 -3.50 5.58
N ASP A 211 -15.85 -4.28 6.50
CA ASP A 211 -17.25 -4.13 6.95
C ASP A 211 -17.50 -2.75 7.57
N PHE A 212 -16.53 -2.22 8.32
CA PHE A 212 -16.61 -0.91 9.00
C PHE A 212 -15.99 0.25 8.20
N ALA A 213 -15.63 0.02 6.93
CA ALA A 213 -15.21 1.07 6.01
C ALA A 213 -16.44 1.72 5.36
N TYR A 214 -16.58 3.04 5.51
CA TYR A 214 -17.77 3.76 5.04
C TYR A 214 -17.73 4.03 3.54
N LYS A 215 -16.54 4.33 3.00
CA LYS A 215 -16.39 4.67 1.59
C LYS A 215 -16.05 3.42 0.79
N VAL A 216 -16.61 3.31 -0.41
CA VAL A 216 -16.28 2.26 -1.40
C VAL A 216 -14.77 2.19 -1.64
N GLN A 217 -14.13 3.35 -1.75
CA GLN A 217 -12.69 3.47 -1.87
C GLN A 217 -11.91 2.87 -0.68
N GLU A 218 -12.37 3.09 0.55
CA GLU A 218 -11.73 2.55 1.76
C GLU A 218 -11.75 1.02 1.73
N ARG A 219 -12.90 0.43 1.37
CA ARG A 219 -13.05 -1.03 1.19
C ARG A 219 -12.10 -1.58 0.15
N ALA A 220 -12.07 -0.96 -1.03
CA ALA A 220 -11.18 -1.36 -2.12
C ALA A 220 -9.70 -1.23 -1.74
N PHE A 221 -9.32 -0.14 -1.06
CA PHE A 221 -7.95 0.08 -0.63
C PHE A 221 -7.49 -0.95 0.42
N ILE A 222 -8.31 -1.21 1.44
CA ILE A 222 -8.00 -2.16 2.52
C ILE A 222 -7.85 -3.58 1.96
N SER A 223 -8.80 -4.00 1.13
CA SER A 223 -8.76 -5.31 0.47
C SER A 223 -7.50 -5.47 -0.39
N THR A 224 -7.23 -4.49 -1.27
CA THR A 224 -6.06 -4.51 -2.17
C THR A 224 -4.74 -4.46 -1.40
N LEU A 225 -4.65 -3.64 -0.34
CA LEU A 225 -3.44 -3.52 0.47
C LEU A 225 -3.09 -4.83 1.19
N TYR A 226 -4.11 -5.51 1.74
CA TYR A 226 -3.91 -6.82 2.36
C TYR A 226 -3.49 -7.87 1.35
N GLU A 227 -4.29 -8.07 0.29
CA GLU A 227 -4.10 -9.17 -0.63
C GLU A 227 -2.78 -9.07 -1.39
N SER A 228 -2.46 -7.88 -1.91
CA SER A 228 -1.25 -7.64 -2.71
C SER A 228 0.03 -7.67 -1.89
N GLY A 229 -0.04 -7.48 -0.57
CA GLY A 229 1.14 -7.36 0.29
C GLY A 229 2.10 -6.24 -0.12
N CYS A 230 1.70 -5.29 -0.97
CA CYS A 230 2.57 -4.26 -1.50
C CYS A 230 3.04 -3.29 -0.43
N ARG A 231 4.21 -2.67 -0.62
CA ARG A 231 4.63 -1.54 0.20
C ARG A 231 3.72 -0.36 -0.09
N ILE A 232 3.48 0.47 0.91
CA ILE A 232 2.60 1.64 0.76
C ILE A 232 3.01 2.54 -0.42
N GLY A 233 4.31 2.76 -0.63
CA GLY A 233 4.80 3.60 -1.72
C GLY A 233 4.58 2.99 -3.11
N GLU A 234 4.37 1.68 -3.22
CA GLU A 234 4.07 0.98 -4.47
C GLU A 234 2.59 1.10 -4.83
N ILE A 235 1.71 1.06 -3.82
CA ILE A 235 0.25 1.01 -4.02
C ILE A 235 -0.42 2.38 -3.97
N ILE A 236 0.06 3.33 -3.16
CA ILE A 236 -0.63 4.62 -2.93
C ILE A 236 -0.71 5.49 -4.19
N TYR A 237 0.25 5.33 -5.11
CA TYR A 237 0.34 6.07 -6.37
C TYR A 237 0.02 5.23 -7.59
N LEU A 238 -0.62 4.08 -7.40
CA LEU A 238 -1.11 3.27 -8.50
C LEU A 238 -2.11 4.09 -9.34
N LYS A 239 -2.00 4.00 -10.67
CA LYS A 239 -2.93 4.60 -11.62
C LYS A 239 -3.98 3.61 -12.09
N ILE A 240 -5.09 4.11 -12.62
CA ILE A 240 -6.17 3.27 -13.15
C ILE A 240 -5.66 2.35 -14.27
N ASN A 241 -4.82 2.84 -15.19
CA ASN A 241 -4.24 2.03 -16.27
C ASN A 241 -3.28 0.92 -15.81
N GLN A 242 -2.83 0.94 -14.56
CA GLN A 242 -1.95 -0.07 -13.94
C GLN A 242 -2.72 -1.20 -13.25
N VAL A 243 -4.05 -1.19 -13.33
CA VAL A 243 -4.90 -2.31 -12.96
C VAL A 243 -5.43 -2.93 -14.25
N LYS A 244 -5.04 -4.18 -14.53
CA LYS A 244 -5.52 -4.93 -15.70
C LYS A 244 -6.34 -6.11 -15.22
N PHE A 245 -7.58 -6.19 -15.66
CA PHE A 245 -8.46 -7.33 -15.37
C PHE A 245 -8.25 -8.41 -16.43
N ASP A 246 -8.29 -9.66 -16.00
CA ASP A 246 -8.26 -10.87 -16.83
C ASP A 246 -9.26 -11.89 -16.27
N ASP A 247 -9.40 -13.04 -16.92
CA ASP A 247 -10.38 -14.08 -16.55
C ASP A 247 -10.15 -14.65 -15.13
N TYR A 248 -8.96 -14.44 -14.57
CA TYR A 248 -8.54 -14.98 -13.28
C TYR A 248 -8.50 -13.91 -12.18
N GLY A 249 -8.86 -12.66 -12.48
CA GLY A 249 -8.89 -11.56 -11.53
C GLY A 249 -8.26 -10.28 -12.08
N ALA A 250 -7.26 -9.74 -11.38
CA ALA A 250 -6.54 -8.54 -11.83
C ALA A 250 -5.03 -8.61 -11.56
N GLN A 251 -4.25 -8.01 -12.45
CA GLN A 251 -2.82 -7.76 -12.28
C GLN A 251 -2.58 -6.28 -11.98
N LEU A 252 -1.89 -6.03 -10.87
CA LEU A 252 -1.40 -4.72 -10.46
C LEU A 252 0.03 -4.55 -10.94
N PHE A 253 0.30 -3.49 -11.70
CA PHE A 253 1.64 -3.17 -12.19
C PHE A 253 2.30 -2.13 -11.29
N VAL A 254 3.15 -2.60 -10.38
CA VAL A 254 3.76 -1.78 -9.33
C VAL A 254 5.25 -1.57 -9.56
N ASN A 255 5.78 -0.42 -9.15
CA ASN A 255 7.20 -0.10 -9.21
C ASN A 255 7.72 0.29 -7.83
N GLY A 256 8.62 -0.54 -7.29
CA GLY A 256 9.18 -0.39 -5.95
C GLY A 256 10.67 -0.14 -5.93
N LYS A 257 11.26 -0.27 -4.73
CA LYS A 257 12.72 -0.18 -4.54
C LYS A 257 13.46 -1.26 -5.35
N THR A 258 12.86 -2.43 -5.47
CA THR A 258 13.39 -3.62 -6.15
C THR A 258 13.01 -3.69 -7.64
N GLY A 259 12.41 -2.62 -8.18
CA GLY A 259 12.02 -2.55 -9.59
C GLY A 259 10.54 -2.79 -9.83
N PHE A 260 10.22 -3.01 -11.10
CA PHE A 260 8.87 -3.26 -11.58
C PHE A 260 8.48 -4.72 -11.36
N ARG A 261 7.25 -4.95 -10.90
CA ARG A 261 6.68 -6.31 -10.82
C ARG A 261 5.17 -6.30 -11.01
N ARG A 262 4.66 -7.49 -11.34
CA ARG A 262 3.23 -7.77 -11.47
C ARG A 262 2.75 -8.46 -10.20
N VAL A 263 1.65 -7.99 -9.63
CA VAL A 263 1.04 -8.60 -8.44
C VAL A 263 -0.39 -9.00 -8.77
N ARG A 264 -0.68 -10.30 -8.69
CA ARG A 264 -2.03 -10.85 -8.92
C ARG A 264 -2.88 -10.63 -7.68
N VAL A 265 -4.10 -10.14 -7.90
CA VAL A 265 -5.17 -10.02 -6.90
C VAL A 265 -6.46 -10.62 -7.47
N VAL A 266 -7.21 -11.32 -6.63
CA VAL A 266 -8.45 -12.03 -6.96
C VAL A 266 -9.54 -11.61 -5.99
N ALA A 267 -9.28 -11.69 -4.68
CA ALA A 267 -10.22 -11.29 -3.63
C ALA A 267 -10.61 -9.80 -3.69
N SER A 268 -9.68 -8.95 -4.11
CA SER A 268 -9.86 -7.51 -4.19
C SER A 268 -10.66 -7.07 -5.41
N VAL A 269 -10.86 -7.94 -6.41
CA VAL A 269 -11.44 -7.59 -7.71
C VAL A 269 -12.84 -7.00 -7.60
N PRO A 270 -13.79 -7.60 -6.87
CA PRO A 270 -15.14 -7.03 -6.75
C PRO A 270 -15.14 -5.64 -6.08
N TYR A 271 -14.22 -5.39 -5.15
CA TYR A 271 -14.08 -4.08 -4.50
C TYR A 271 -13.41 -3.06 -5.43
N LEU A 272 -12.38 -3.47 -6.18
CA LEU A 272 -11.70 -2.64 -7.16
C LEU A 272 -12.63 -2.22 -8.29
N LEU A 273 -13.42 -3.14 -8.83
CA LEU A 273 -14.41 -2.83 -9.86
C LEU A 273 -15.47 -1.86 -9.34
N GLU A 274 -16.01 -2.09 -8.14
CA GLU A 274 -16.98 -1.15 -7.54
C GLU A 274 -16.38 0.27 -7.41
N TRP A 275 -15.13 0.37 -6.95
CA TRP A 275 -14.45 1.64 -6.80
C TRP A 275 -14.14 2.32 -8.14
N ILE A 276 -13.57 1.60 -9.11
CA ILE A 276 -13.22 2.12 -10.43
C ILE A 276 -14.47 2.64 -11.15
N ASN A 277 -15.59 1.90 -11.07
CA ASN A 277 -16.85 2.32 -11.69
C ASN A 277 -17.42 3.62 -11.10
N LYS A 278 -17.18 3.87 -9.80
CA LYS A 278 -17.58 5.07 -9.07
C LYS A 278 -16.49 6.16 -9.03
N HIS A 279 -15.33 5.92 -9.64
CA HIS A 279 -14.21 6.84 -9.57
C HIS A 279 -14.52 8.14 -10.33
N PRO A 280 -14.33 9.34 -9.73
CA PRO A 280 -14.61 10.62 -10.39
C PRO A 280 -13.86 10.84 -11.71
N PHE A 281 -12.72 10.17 -11.87
CA PHE A 281 -11.87 10.22 -13.06
C PHE A 281 -11.78 8.87 -13.76
N ARG A 282 -12.84 8.05 -13.76
CA ARG A 282 -12.82 6.68 -14.32
C ARG A 282 -12.40 6.62 -15.79
N ASP A 283 -12.71 7.67 -16.56
CA ASP A 283 -12.39 7.77 -17.98
C ASP A 283 -10.95 8.27 -18.23
N ASP A 284 -10.31 8.87 -17.22
CA ASP A 284 -8.89 9.25 -17.27
C ASP A 284 -8.04 8.08 -16.78
N ARG A 285 -7.53 7.30 -17.74
CA ARG A 285 -6.70 6.12 -17.49
C ARG A 285 -5.38 6.47 -16.77
N ASP A 286 -4.92 7.71 -16.84
CA ASP A 286 -3.70 8.18 -16.16
C ASP A 286 -3.95 8.77 -14.77
N ALA A 287 -5.21 8.87 -14.33
CA ALA A 287 -5.56 9.30 -13.00
C ALA A 287 -5.05 8.31 -11.93
N PHE A 288 -4.70 8.86 -10.76
CA PHE A 288 -4.39 8.04 -9.58
C PHE A 288 -5.62 7.29 -9.13
N LEU A 289 -5.46 6.00 -8.84
CA LEU A 289 -6.52 5.12 -8.35
C LEU A 289 -7.02 5.56 -6.96
N TRP A 290 -6.14 6.15 -6.14
CA TRP A 290 -6.46 6.55 -4.77
C TRP A 290 -6.41 8.08 -4.62
N ILE A 291 -7.59 8.71 -4.60
CA ILE A 291 -7.78 10.15 -4.41
C ILE A 291 -8.47 10.47 -3.07
N ASN A 292 -8.17 11.62 -2.49
CA ASN A 292 -8.84 12.13 -1.30
C ASN A 292 -10.10 12.94 -1.66
N ASP A 293 -10.81 13.42 -0.64
CA ASP A 293 -12.05 14.20 -0.78
C ASP A 293 -11.88 15.53 -1.53
N ARG A 294 -10.64 16.00 -1.70
CA ARG A 294 -10.28 17.18 -2.51
C ARG A 294 -9.86 16.81 -3.94
N LEU A 295 -10.17 15.59 -4.39
CA LEU A 295 -9.82 15.04 -5.71
C LEU A 295 -8.31 15.06 -6.01
N LYS A 296 -7.47 15.04 -4.96
CA LYS A 296 -6.02 14.97 -5.08
C LYS A 296 -5.51 13.59 -4.68
N PRO A 297 -4.35 13.14 -5.17
CA PRO A 297 -3.78 11.85 -4.76
C PRO A 297 -3.63 11.77 -3.25
N PHE A 298 -3.87 10.58 -2.68
CA PHE A 298 -3.60 10.38 -1.26
C PHE A 298 -2.11 10.55 -0.95
N GLY A 299 -1.82 11.23 0.15
CA GLY A 299 -0.51 11.21 0.78
C GLY A 299 -0.43 10.09 1.82
N TYR A 300 0.80 9.68 2.17
CA TYR A 300 1.05 8.65 3.18
C TYR A 300 0.31 8.92 4.50
N SER A 301 0.37 10.17 5.00
CA SER A 301 -0.33 10.57 6.23
C SER A 301 -1.84 10.38 6.13
N GLY A 302 -2.43 10.74 5.00
CA GLY A 302 -3.86 10.60 4.74
C GLY A 302 -4.32 9.14 4.80
N ILE A 303 -3.58 8.23 4.17
CA ILE A 303 -3.87 6.79 4.24
C ILE A 303 -3.71 6.27 5.67
N THR A 304 -2.63 6.63 6.37
CA THR A 304 -2.44 6.15 7.75
C THR A 304 -3.53 6.62 8.69
N GLN A 305 -4.01 7.85 8.54
CA GLN A 305 -5.14 8.37 9.31
C GLN A 305 -6.46 7.67 8.93
N MET A 306 -6.68 7.41 7.65
CA MET A 306 -7.85 6.65 7.19
C MET A 306 -7.87 5.25 7.80
N LEU A 307 -6.76 4.50 7.72
CA LEU A 307 -6.64 3.17 8.33
C LEU A 307 -6.87 3.22 9.84
N TYR A 308 -6.32 4.22 10.53
CA TYR A 308 -6.53 4.41 11.97
C TYR A 308 -8.01 4.64 12.31
N ARG A 309 -8.71 5.50 11.55
CA ARG A 309 -10.14 5.76 11.76
C ARG A 309 -10.97 4.50 11.54
N VAL A 310 -10.70 3.75 10.47
CA VAL A 310 -11.41 2.49 10.18
C VAL A 310 -11.17 1.46 11.29
N ALA A 311 -9.92 1.31 11.75
CA ALA A 311 -9.57 0.41 12.84
C ALA A 311 -10.32 0.72 14.14
N ARG A 312 -10.42 2.01 14.48
CA ARG A 312 -11.17 2.48 15.65
C ARG A 312 -12.66 2.13 15.54
N ARG A 313 -13.27 2.34 14.36
CA ARG A 313 -14.67 1.96 14.11
C ARG A 313 -14.89 0.45 14.22
N ALA A 314 -13.95 -0.34 13.72
CA ALA A 314 -14.00 -1.80 13.75
C ALA A 314 -13.69 -2.40 15.14
N GLY A 315 -13.32 -1.59 16.14
CA GLY A 315 -12.94 -2.05 17.48
C GLY A 315 -11.62 -2.84 17.51
N ILE A 316 -10.75 -2.68 16.52
CA ILE A 316 -9.50 -3.44 16.42
C ILE A 316 -8.40 -2.71 17.20
N ARG A 317 -7.91 -3.35 18.26
CA ARG A 317 -6.82 -2.84 19.11
C ARG A 317 -5.43 -3.06 18.52
N LYS A 318 -5.29 -4.01 17.58
CA LYS A 318 -4.03 -4.29 16.87
C LYS A 318 -3.57 -3.08 16.07
N ARG A 319 -2.26 -3.00 15.81
CA ARG A 319 -1.69 -1.87 15.07
C ARG A 319 -2.04 -1.92 13.58
N VAL A 320 -3.08 -1.21 13.15
CA VAL A 320 -3.48 -1.15 11.74
C VAL A 320 -2.66 -0.11 10.96
N ASN A 321 -1.65 -0.58 10.22
CA ASN A 321 -0.80 0.25 9.36
C ASN A 321 -0.27 -0.55 8.16
N PRO A 322 0.20 0.10 7.07
CA PRO A 322 0.57 -0.60 5.85
C PRO A 322 1.66 -1.67 6.00
N HIS A 323 2.60 -1.47 6.93
CA HIS A 323 3.59 -2.50 7.20
C HIS A 323 2.94 -3.72 7.84
N ASN A 324 2.04 -3.54 8.82
CA ASN A 324 1.38 -4.67 9.47
C ASN A 324 0.56 -5.50 8.47
N PHE A 325 -0.20 -4.86 7.56
CA PHE A 325 -0.87 -5.56 6.45
C PHE A 325 0.08 -6.45 5.66
N ARG A 326 1.24 -5.93 5.27
CA ARG A 326 2.24 -6.69 4.53
C ARG A 326 2.82 -7.85 5.35
N HIS A 327 3.13 -7.63 6.62
CA HIS A 327 3.62 -8.69 7.51
C HIS A 327 2.58 -9.79 7.67
N SER A 328 1.34 -9.43 7.96
CA SER A 328 0.21 -10.36 8.05
C SER A 328 0.02 -11.17 6.77
N ARG A 329 0.09 -10.52 5.60
CA ARG A 329 -0.01 -11.24 4.32
C ARG A 329 1.18 -12.16 4.09
N ALA A 330 2.39 -11.76 4.47
CA ALA A 330 3.59 -12.60 4.36
C ALA A 330 3.48 -13.84 5.25
N THR A 331 3.08 -13.68 6.51
CA THR A 331 2.83 -14.80 7.42
C THR A 331 1.74 -15.73 6.89
N TYR A 332 0.64 -15.18 6.39
CA TYR A 332 -0.43 -15.99 5.80
C TYR A 332 0.08 -16.80 4.59
N LEU A 333 0.75 -16.14 3.64
CA LEU A 333 1.24 -16.75 2.41
C LEU A 333 2.43 -17.70 2.61
N ALA A 334 3.19 -17.58 3.70
CA ALA A 334 4.26 -18.53 4.04
C ALA A 334 3.74 -19.96 4.23
N ASN A 335 2.44 -20.11 4.50
CA ASN A 335 1.80 -21.42 4.57
C ASN A 335 1.52 -22.04 3.18
N PHE A 336 1.55 -21.27 2.10
CA PHE A 336 1.11 -21.70 0.77
C PHE A 336 2.19 -21.55 -0.30
N LEU A 337 3.15 -20.66 -0.10
CA LEU A 337 4.18 -20.31 -1.06
C LEU A 337 5.56 -20.70 -0.58
N THR A 338 6.40 -21.13 -1.52
CA THR A 338 7.83 -21.36 -1.27
C THR A 338 8.57 -20.04 -1.02
N GLU A 339 9.76 -20.12 -0.44
CA GLU A 339 10.59 -18.93 -0.19
C GLU A 339 10.83 -18.10 -1.47
N ALA A 340 11.11 -18.76 -2.60
CA ALA A 340 11.33 -18.11 -3.89
C ALA A 340 10.06 -17.41 -4.40
N GLN A 341 8.90 -18.07 -4.31
CA GLN A 341 7.61 -17.48 -4.68
C GLN A 341 7.28 -16.26 -3.80
N MET A 342 7.56 -16.32 -2.50
CA MET A 342 7.41 -15.18 -1.61
C MET A 342 8.32 -14.03 -2.01
N LYS A 343 9.59 -14.29 -2.33
CA LYS A 343 10.54 -13.25 -2.78
C LYS A 343 10.03 -12.53 -4.03
N GLU A 344 9.54 -13.28 -5.01
CA GLU A 344 8.96 -12.70 -6.22
C GLU A 344 7.71 -11.87 -5.92
N PHE A 345 6.73 -12.46 -5.21
CA PHE A 345 5.47 -11.80 -4.89
C PHE A 345 5.66 -10.49 -4.10
N PHE A 346 6.46 -10.55 -3.03
CA PHE A 346 6.71 -9.41 -2.17
C PHE A 346 7.75 -8.44 -2.75
N GLY A 347 8.44 -8.79 -3.84
CA GLY A 347 9.53 -8.00 -4.42
C GLY A 347 10.69 -7.86 -3.44
N TRP A 348 11.17 -8.98 -2.89
CA TRP A 348 12.45 -9.09 -2.20
C TRP A 348 13.53 -9.55 -3.20
N THR A 349 14.78 -9.14 -2.99
CA THR A 349 15.89 -9.67 -3.79
C THR A 349 16.10 -11.14 -3.49
N GLN A 350 16.68 -11.89 -4.43
CA GLN A 350 16.91 -13.33 -4.24
C GLN A 350 17.82 -13.63 -3.03
N ASP A 351 18.80 -12.76 -2.76
CA ASP A 351 19.69 -12.85 -1.59
C ASP A 351 19.06 -12.39 -0.27
N SER A 352 17.79 -11.98 -0.27
CA SER A 352 17.14 -11.44 0.91
C SER A 352 16.77 -12.53 1.91
N LYS A 353 17.25 -12.41 3.15
CA LYS A 353 16.82 -13.27 4.29
C LYS A 353 15.41 -12.96 4.81
N MET A 354 14.66 -12.07 4.16
CA MET A 354 13.35 -11.63 4.65
C MET A 354 12.28 -12.72 4.62
N ALA A 355 12.32 -13.62 3.63
CA ALA A 355 11.34 -14.69 3.51
C ALA A 355 11.51 -15.74 4.62
N ALA A 356 12.76 -16.06 4.97
CA ALA A 356 13.11 -16.94 6.09
C ALA A 356 12.61 -16.46 7.47
N VAL A 357 12.17 -15.19 7.60
CA VAL A 357 11.52 -14.70 8.83
C VAL A 357 10.12 -15.29 9.01
N TYR A 358 9.45 -15.69 7.94
CA TYR A 358 8.07 -16.21 7.97
C TYR A 358 7.98 -17.70 7.65
N VAL A 359 8.93 -18.20 6.86
CA VAL A 359 9.00 -19.62 6.52
C VAL A 359 9.67 -20.34 7.69
N HIS A 360 8.86 -21.00 8.51
CA HIS A 360 9.32 -21.97 9.48
C HIS A 360 9.05 -23.36 8.89
N LEU A 361 10.07 -24.00 8.32
CA LEU A 361 9.96 -25.39 7.91
C LEU A 361 9.76 -26.25 9.15
N SER A 362 8.56 -26.78 9.33
CA SER A 362 8.29 -27.85 10.30
C SER A 362 8.36 -29.21 9.60
N GLY A 363 8.68 -30.28 10.34
CA GLY A 363 8.62 -31.65 9.79
C GLY A 363 7.25 -31.95 9.17
N ARG A 364 6.17 -31.43 9.78
CA ARG A 364 4.80 -31.54 9.26
C ARG A 364 4.62 -30.87 7.89
N ASP A 365 5.30 -29.76 7.61
CA ASP A 365 5.23 -29.11 6.29
C ASP A 365 5.94 -29.94 5.22
N VAL A 366 7.04 -30.61 5.60
CA VAL A 366 7.73 -31.57 4.73
C VAL A 366 6.84 -32.78 4.47
N ASP A 367 6.24 -33.36 5.51
CA ASP A 367 5.33 -34.49 5.40
C ASP A 367 4.13 -34.14 4.51
N ASN A 368 3.51 -32.97 4.70
CA ASN A 368 2.41 -32.52 3.85
C ASN A 368 2.81 -32.34 2.38
N ALA A 369 4.03 -31.87 2.12
CA ALA A 369 4.54 -31.75 0.77
C ALA A 369 4.80 -33.14 0.15
N LEU A 370 5.37 -34.07 0.90
CA LEU A 370 5.60 -35.45 0.46
C LEU A 370 4.29 -36.20 0.23
N LEU A 371 3.32 -36.09 1.15
CA LEU A 371 1.98 -36.68 0.99
C LEU A 371 1.31 -36.21 -0.30
N LYS A 372 1.42 -34.93 -0.65
CA LYS A 372 0.93 -34.39 -1.94
C LYS A 372 1.63 -35.00 -3.14
N VAL A 373 2.94 -35.25 -3.08
CA VAL A 373 3.68 -35.93 -4.17
C VAL A 373 3.11 -37.33 -4.43
N TYR A 374 2.69 -38.03 -3.37
CA TYR A 374 2.08 -39.37 -3.46
C TYR A 374 0.55 -39.34 -3.61
N GLY A 375 -0.06 -38.17 -3.83
CA GLY A 375 -1.52 -38.05 -3.99
C GLY A 375 -2.33 -38.29 -2.71
N VAL A 376 -1.70 -38.26 -1.54
CA VAL A 376 -2.37 -38.41 -0.25
C VAL A 376 -2.82 -37.04 0.26
N GLU A 377 -4.13 -36.83 0.33
CA GLU A 377 -4.71 -35.61 0.89
C GLU A 377 -4.70 -35.65 2.42
N ASN A 378 -4.01 -34.70 3.04
CA ASN A 378 -4.11 -34.50 4.48
C ASN A 378 -5.42 -33.76 4.80
N LYS A 379 -6.34 -34.41 5.52
CA LYS A 379 -7.63 -33.84 5.97
C LYS A 379 -7.48 -32.58 6.85
N ASN A 380 -6.28 -32.29 7.37
CA ASN A 380 -5.96 -31.01 8.00
C ASN A 380 -5.66 -29.93 6.95
N GLU A 381 -6.53 -29.76 5.96
CA GLU A 381 -6.34 -28.77 4.92
C GLU A 381 -6.32 -27.36 5.49
N LYS A 382 -5.37 -26.57 4.98
CA LYS A 382 -5.28 -25.14 5.26
C LYS A 382 -6.56 -24.50 4.73
N LYS A 383 -7.41 -24.01 5.64
CA LYS A 383 -8.72 -23.40 5.32
C LYS A 383 -8.59 -22.41 4.16
N GLU A 384 -9.51 -22.52 3.18
CA GLU A 384 -9.64 -21.51 2.12
C GLU A 384 -9.77 -20.10 2.72
N SER A 385 -9.26 -19.10 2.01
CA SER A 385 -9.34 -17.71 2.44
C SER A 385 -10.79 -17.27 2.64
N ILE A 386 -11.13 -16.73 3.80
CA ILE A 386 -12.48 -16.20 4.08
C ILE A 386 -12.78 -14.91 3.31
N LEU A 387 -11.76 -14.33 2.67
CA LEU A 387 -11.85 -13.14 1.83
C LEU A 387 -12.09 -13.47 0.35
N LYS A 388 -12.17 -14.76 -0.02
CA LYS A 388 -12.46 -15.21 -1.39
C LYS A 388 -13.81 -14.65 -1.87
N PRO A 389 -13.89 -14.13 -3.12
CA PRO A 389 -15.15 -13.71 -3.71
C PRO A 389 -16.15 -14.87 -3.76
N ARG A 390 -17.44 -14.56 -3.70
CA ARG A 390 -18.51 -15.56 -3.70
C ARG A 390 -19.40 -15.44 -4.92
N ASP A 391 -19.62 -16.55 -5.60
CA ASP A 391 -20.58 -16.61 -6.69
C ASP A 391 -21.99 -16.72 -6.15
N CYS A 392 -22.89 -15.94 -6.70
CA CYS A 392 -24.31 -16.08 -6.39
C CYS A 392 -24.83 -17.42 -6.95
N PRO A 393 -25.41 -18.30 -6.13
CA PRO A 393 -25.93 -19.57 -6.63
C PRO A 393 -27.09 -19.39 -7.61
N ARG A 394 -27.82 -18.26 -7.50
CA ARG A 394 -28.96 -17.93 -8.36
C ARG A 394 -28.56 -17.31 -9.70
N CYS A 395 -27.71 -16.28 -9.71
CA CYS A 395 -27.42 -15.50 -10.91
C CYS A 395 -25.95 -15.50 -11.35
N LYS A 396 -25.10 -16.29 -10.68
CA LYS A 396 -23.65 -16.43 -10.92
C LYS A 396 -22.83 -15.14 -10.84
N GLN A 397 -23.44 -14.03 -10.41
CA GLN A 397 -22.72 -12.79 -10.15
C GLN A 397 -21.63 -13.04 -9.09
N ILE A 398 -20.41 -12.60 -9.38
CA ILE A 398 -19.31 -12.56 -8.42
C ILE A 398 -19.57 -11.43 -7.43
N ASN A 399 -19.58 -11.74 -6.13
CA ASN A 399 -19.81 -10.78 -5.05
C ASN A 399 -18.59 -10.66 -4.13
N GLN A 400 -18.50 -9.51 -3.46
CA GLN A 400 -17.54 -9.26 -2.39
C GLN A 400 -17.72 -10.29 -1.26
N ALA A 401 -16.63 -10.71 -0.62
CA ALA A 401 -16.68 -11.66 0.49
C ALA A 401 -17.52 -11.18 1.69
N THR A 402 -17.66 -9.85 1.84
CA THR A 402 -18.46 -9.20 2.89
C THR A 402 -19.94 -9.06 2.54
N ASN A 403 -20.35 -9.33 1.29
CA ASN A 403 -21.75 -9.22 0.91
C ASN A 403 -22.59 -10.32 1.57
N LYS A 404 -23.59 -9.90 2.36
CA LYS A 404 -24.66 -10.78 2.87
C LYS A 404 -25.67 -11.18 1.78
N PHE A 405 -25.86 -10.29 0.80
CA PHE A 405 -26.81 -10.45 -0.30
C PHE A 405 -26.11 -10.23 -1.64
N CYS A 406 -26.60 -10.91 -2.67
CA CYS A 406 -26.14 -10.71 -4.03
C CYS A 406 -26.41 -9.29 -4.49
N SER A 407 -25.35 -8.62 -4.95
CA SER A 407 -25.41 -7.26 -5.50
C SER A 407 -26.29 -7.11 -6.74
N ARG A 408 -26.57 -8.21 -7.46
CA ARG A 408 -27.40 -8.23 -8.68
C ARG A 408 -28.84 -8.64 -8.43
N CYS A 409 -29.08 -9.73 -7.70
CA CYS A 409 -30.41 -10.32 -7.57
C CYS A 409 -30.95 -10.38 -6.13
N GLY A 410 -30.23 -9.82 -5.14
CA GLY A 410 -30.66 -9.81 -3.74
C GLY A 410 -30.59 -11.16 -3.02
N PHE A 411 -30.19 -12.24 -3.70
CA PHE A 411 -30.14 -13.58 -3.10
C PHE A 411 -29.20 -13.65 -1.87
N PRO A 412 -29.61 -14.27 -0.74
CA PRO A 412 -28.77 -14.40 0.45
C PRO A 412 -27.53 -15.28 0.21
N LEU A 413 -26.34 -14.75 0.44
CA LEU A 413 -25.05 -15.39 0.15
C LEU A 413 -24.41 -16.10 1.33
N ASP A 414 -24.95 -15.92 2.53
CA ASP A 414 -24.50 -16.60 3.74
C ASP A 414 -25.68 -17.26 4.46
N GLU A 415 -25.37 -18.35 5.18
CA GLU A 415 -26.34 -19.18 5.86
C GLU A 415 -27.10 -18.42 6.94
N LYS A 416 -26.45 -17.50 7.67
CA LYS A 416 -27.10 -16.70 8.71
C LYS A 416 -28.15 -15.77 8.11
N SER A 417 -27.80 -15.04 7.04
CA SER A 417 -28.75 -14.17 6.34
C SER A 417 -29.92 -14.96 5.73
N ARG A 418 -29.65 -16.19 5.25
CA ARG A 418 -30.69 -17.09 4.75
C ARG A 418 -31.63 -17.53 5.88
N ALA A 419 -31.08 -17.96 7.02
CA ALA A 419 -31.84 -18.35 8.20
C ALA A 419 -32.68 -17.18 8.76
N GLU A 420 -32.12 -15.97 8.79
CA GLU A 420 -32.83 -14.77 9.24
C GLU A 420 -34.05 -14.45 8.34
N ILE A 421 -33.89 -14.57 7.01
CA ILE A 421 -35.02 -14.36 6.08
C ILE A 421 -36.07 -15.44 6.26
N ILE A 422 -35.67 -16.71 6.39
CA ILE A 422 -36.60 -17.82 6.63
C ILE A 422 -37.38 -17.54 7.92
N ARG A 423 -36.69 -17.17 9.00
CA ARG A 423 -37.33 -16.82 10.28
C ARG A 423 -38.33 -15.68 10.13
N LYS A 424 -37.94 -14.56 9.51
CA LYS A 424 -38.86 -13.42 9.27
C LYS A 424 -40.05 -13.80 8.39
N THR A 425 -39.86 -14.72 7.45
CA THR A 425 -40.95 -15.22 6.58
C THR A 425 -41.93 -16.07 7.38
N ILE A 426 -41.44 -16.92 8.30
CA ILE A 426 -42.27 -17.71 9.21
C ILE A 426 -43.04 -16.78 10.15
N GLU A 427 -42.36 -15.82 10.80
CA GLU A 427 -42.99 -14.82 11.68
C GLU A 427 -44.10 -14.06 10.95
N ARG A 428 -43.86 -13.64 9.71
CA ARG A 428 -44.88 -12.96 8.90
C ARG A 428 -46.07 -13.86 8.58
N LYS A 429 -45.84 -15.11 8.17
CA LYS A 429 -46.92 -16.07 7.89
C LYS A 429 -47.77 -16.36 9.13
N GLU A 430 -47.16 -16.42 10.31
CA GLU A 430 -47.89 -16.59 11.56
C GLU A 430 -48.72 -15.34 11.90
N ALA A 431 -48.15 -14.14 11.72
CA ALA A 431 -48.90 -12.89 11.89
C ALA A 431 -50.08 -12.79 10.91
N ASP A 432 -49.88 -13.15 9.64
CA ASP A 432 -50.94 -13.19 8.62
C ASP A 432 -52.04 -14.18 9.06
N ARG A 433 -51.67 -15.38 9.53
CA ARG A 433 -52.63 -16.38 10.04
C ARG A 433 -53.42 -15.91 11.26
N ILE A 434 -52.77 -15.20 12.19
CA ILE A 434 -53.45 -14.62 13.36
C ILE A 434 -54.42 -13.54 12.90
N MET A 435 -54.01 -12.67 11.97
CA MET A 435 -54.88 -11.64 11.41
C MET A 435 -56.08 -12.23 10.68
N ASP A 436 -55.90 -13.30 9.90
CA ASP A 436 -57.00 -13.99 9.22
C ASP A 436 -58.05 -14.48 10.25
N LYS A 437 -57.61 -15.10 11.35
CA LYS A 437 -58.52 -15.53 12.43
C LYS A 437 -59.20 -14.37 13.15
N LEU A 438 -58.46 -13.27 13.39
CA LEU A 438 -59.04 -12.09 14.03
C LEU A 438 -60.07 -11.42 13.12
N ILE A 439 -59.87 -11.44 11.80
CA ILE A 439 -60.84 -10.90 10.83
C ILE A 439 -62.14 -11.72 10.80
N GLU A 440 -62.10 -13.02 11.11
CA GLU A 440 -63.29 -13.87 11.23
C GLU A 440 -64.15 -13.54 12.45
N ASP A 441 -63.57 -12.89 13.48
CA ASP A 441 -64.30 -12.42 14.66
C ASP A 441 -65.06 -11.11 14.36
N ASP A 442 -66.38 -11.14 14.55
CA ASP A 442 -67.26 -10.01 14.19
C ASP A 442 -67.00 -8.77 15.07
N GLU A 443 -66.69 -8.94 16.35
CA GLU A 443 -66.38 -7.83 17.27
C GLU A 443 -65.08 -7.12 16.85
N PHE A 444 -64.04 -7.90 16.57
CA PHE A 444 -62.77 -7.37 16.07
C PHE A 444 -62.94 -6.68 14.72
N ARG A 445 -63.72 -7.27 13.80
CA ARG A 445 -63.99 -6.70 12.47
C ARG A 445 -64.69 -5.35 12.58
N GLU A 446 -65.74 -5.24 13.40
CA GLU A 446 -66.43 -3.96 13.63
C GLU A 446 -65.50 -2.91 14.25
N MET A 447 -64.70 -3.30 15.25
CA MET A 447 -63.71 -2.42 15.87
C MET A 447 -62.70 -1.91 14.83
N LEU A 448 -62.20 -2.81 13.97
CA LEU A 448 -61.25 -2.48 12.91
C LEU A 448 -61.84 -1.49 11.90
N VAL A 449 -63.09 -1.70 11.47
CA VAL A 449 -63.81 -0.79 10.55
C VAL A 449 -63.99 0.60 11.19
N ARG A 450 -64.43 0.66 12.44
CA ARG A 450 -64.58 1.94 13.17
C ARG A 450 -63.24 2.68 13.26
N LYS A 451 -62.15 1.98 13.56
CA LYS A 451 -60.80 2.57 13.64
C LYS A 451 -60.27 3.00 12.26
N ALA A 452 -60.51 2.20 11.21
CA ALA A 452 -60.13 2.55 9.85
C ALA A 452 -60.86 3.80 9.34
N MET A 453 -62.13 3.99 9.71
CA MET A 453 -62.89 5.21 9.44
C MET A 453 -62.29 6.43 10.17
N LEU A 454 -61.93 6.29 11.45
CA LEU A 454 -61.28 7.35 12.22
C LEU A 454 -59.89 7.74 11.67
N LEU A 455 -59.18 6.79 11.05
CA LEU A 455 -57.88 7.01 10.41
C LEU A 455 -58.00 7.54 8.96
N GLY A 456 -59.21 7.80 8.46
CA GLY A 456 -59.44 8.32 7.11
C GLY A 456 -59.18 7.29 6.00
N MET A 457 -59.07 6.00 6.33
CA MET A 457 -58.85 4.92 5.37
C MET A 457 -60.18 4.42 4.75
N GLY A 458 -61.32 4.87 5.27
CA GLY A 458 -62.67 4.50 4.82
C GLY A 458 -63.25 5.39 3.71
N LYS A 459 -62.53 5.59 2.60
CA LYS A 459 -63.12 6.14 1.36
C LYS A 459 -62.61 5.41 0.11
N LYS A 460 -63.20 4.23 -0.13
CA LYS A 460 -63.83 3.82 -1.39
C LYS A 460 -64.50 2.48 -1.21
#